data_AF-A0A7W9HAW8-F1
#
_entry.id   AF-A0A7W9HAW8-F1
#
_cell.length_a   1.000
_cell.length_b   1.000
_cell.length_c   1.000
_cell.angle_alpha   90.00
_cell.angle_beta   90.00
_cell.angle_gamma   90.00
#
_symmetry.space_group_name_H-M   'P 1'
#
loop_
_entity.id
_entity.type
_entity.pdbx_description
1 polymer ?
#
loop_
_entity_poly.entity_id
_entity_poly.type
_entity_poly.pdbx_seq_one_letter_code
_entity_poly.pdbx_strand_id
1 'polypeptide(L)'
;MPGDALAGTAAAGAPPNARTLLAIGSSLCLYEAGMALNDWADREVDAVERPHRPLPSGRIRPAAALTAACVLTGAGLALAARAGRPALAVAAPLAATVWAYDLTLKHTAAGPVAMGAARGLDLLLGAAATTGRTRRALSSAALLGTHTLAVTTVSRQEARGGSPVAPLAALATTALLTRLVTHRLASLPEGRREAAAHLPPGPRSARPRPPEPGRQLTAHLTTALAAAYAATTARPYVHAALNPSPPLTQRAVGAGIRATIPLQATLAARSRGTATALLIAALTPLGARFAKKVSVT
;
A
#
# COMPACT_ATOMS: atom_id res chain seq x y z
N MET A 1 2.73 3.37 6.84
CA MET A 1 4.02 3.27 6.11
C MET A 1 4.19 4.52 5.26
N PRO A 2 5.35 5.21 5.28
CA PRO A 2 5.49 6.52 4.65
C PRO A 2 5.16 6.52 3.14
N GLY A 3 5.36 5.39 2.46
CA GLY A 3 4.99 5.22 1.05
C GLY A 3 3.50 5.39 0.75
N ASP A 4 2.58 5.06 1.67
CA ASP A 4 1.14 5.20 1.43
C ASP A 4 0.69 6.65 1.47
N ALA A 5 1.14 7.39 2.49
CA ALA A 5 0.84 8.80 2.62
C ALA A 5 1.38 9.60 1.42
N LEU A 6 2.58 9.26 0.93
CA LEU A 6 3.16 9.84 -0.29
C LEU A 6 2.39 9.44 -1.55
N ALA A 7 2.05 8.17 -1.72
CA ALA A 7 1.25 7.70 -2.85
C ALA A 7 -0.16 8.34 -2.87
N GLY A 8 -0.77 8.54 -1.70
CA GLY A 8 -2.06 9.21 -1.54
C GLY A 8 -2.00 10.69 -1.88
N THR A 9 -0.93 11.37 -1.44
CA THR A 9 -0.64 12.76 -1.81
C THR A 9 -0.53 12.92 -3.33
N ALA A 10 0.28 12.08 -3.98
CA ALA A 10 0.39 12.05 -5.43
C ALA A 10 -0.95 11.74 -6.11
N ALA A 11 -1.72 10.78 -5.57
CA ALA A 11 -3.03 10.40 -6.09
C ALA A 11 -4.09 11.52 -5.99
N ALA A 12 -3.94 12.45 -5.04
CA ALA A 12 -4.79 13.62 -4.93
C ALA A 12 -4.48 14.68 -6.01
N GLY A 13 -3.30 14.60 -6.66
CA GLY A 13 -2.85 15.51 -7.71
C GLY A 13 -2.33 16.84 -7.16
N ALA A 14 -1.72 16.83 -5.98
CA ALA A 14 -1.12 18.00 -5.35
C ALA A 14 0.32 17.70 -4.90
N PRO A 15 1.22 18.70 -4.90
CA PRO A 15 2.56 18.54 -4.34
C PRO A 15 2.49 18.36 -2.81
N PRO A 16 3.44 17.61 -2.21
CA PRO A 16 3.55 17.50 -0.76
C PRO A 16 3.68 18.87 -0.08
N ASN A 17 3.06 19.03 1.09
CA ASN A 17 3.13 20.24 1.91
C ASN A 17 3.30 19.89 3.40
N ALA A 18 3.30 20.90 4.29
CA ALA A 18 3.47 20.68 5.72
C ALA A 18 2.42 19.73 6.34
N ARG A 19 1.18 19.72 5.82
CA ARG A 19 0.13 18.78 6.27
C ARG A 19 0.42 17.35 5.80
N THR A 20 1.08 17.18 4.67
CA THR A 20 1.58 15.87 4.23
C THR A 20 2.59 15.31 5.23
N LEU A 21 3.48 16.13 5.78
CA LEU A 21 4.44 15.70 6.80
C LEU A 21 3.73 15.26 8.09
N LEU A 22 2.70 15.99 8.52
CA LEU A 22 1.85 15.60 9.65
C LEU A 22 1.14 14.26 9.40
N ALA A 23 0.67 14.02 8.17
CA ALA A 23 0.07 12.73 7.79
C ALA A 23 1.09 11.59 7.77
N ILE A 24 2.32 11.83 7.32
CA ILE A 24 3.42 10.84 7.41
C ILE A 24 3.70 10.52 8.89
N GLY A 25 3.82 11.53 9.74
CA GLY A 25 3.97 11.34 11.19
C GLY A 25 2.80 10.55 11.79
N SER A 26 1.56 10.89 11.43
CA SER A 26 0.37 10.14 11.85
C SER A 26 0.41 8.68 11.39
N SER A 27 0.81 8.41 10.14
CA SER A 27 0.93 7.06 9.58
C SER A 27 2.00 6.24 10.31
N LEU A 28 3.14 6.85 10.64
CA LEU A 28 4.20 6.20 11.42
C LEU A 28 3.72 5.88 12.83
N CYS A 29 3.10 6.84 13.53
CA CYS A 29 2.56 6.61 14.87
C CYS A 29 1.51 5.48 14.87
N LEU A 30 0.58 5.46 13.91
CA LEU A 30 -0.45 4.41 13.84
C LEU A 30 0.14 3.05 13.44
N TYR A 31 1.20 3.02 12.63
CA TYR A 31 1.92 1.79 12.31
C TYR A 31 2.61 1.21 13.55
N GLU A 32 3.37 2.03 14.29
CA GLU A 32 4.04 1.61 15.52
C GLU A 32 3.04 1.24 16.63
N ALA A 33 1.90 1.94 16.70
CA ALA A 33 0.82 1.58 17.60
C ALA A 33 0.27 0.17 17.31
N GLY A 34 0.05 -0.15 16.02
CA GLY A 34 -0.38 -1.48 15.60
C GLY A 34 0.67 -2.56 15.89
N MET A 35 1.96 -2.28 15.66
CA MET A 35 3.05 -3.20 16.02
C MET A 35 3.06 -3.51 17.52
N ALA A 36 3.00 -2.49 18.37
CA ALA A 36 2.96 -2.65 19.82
C ALA A 36 1.69 -3.36 20.30
N LEU A 37 0.53 -3.04 19.70
CA LEU A 37 -0.75 -3.67 20.03
C LEU A 37 -0.79 -5.13 19.59
N ASN A 38 -0.24 -5.46 18.42
CA ASN A 38 -0.14 -6.82 17.94
C ASN A 38 0.69 -7.68 18.89
N ASP A 39 1.89 -7.20 19.27
CA ASP A 39 2.76 -7.90 20.22
C ASP A 39 2.06 -8.08 21.58
N TRP A 40 1.35 -7.05 22.05
CA TRP A 40 0.55 -7.15 23.26
C TRP A 40 -0.54 -8.21 23.12
N ALA A 41 -1.31 -8.21 22.04
CA ALA A 41 -2.41 -9.15 21.80
C ALA A 41 -1.92 -10.61 21.66
N ASP A 42 -0.78 -10.82 21.00
CA ASP A 42 -0.23 -12.16 20.74
C ASP A 42 0.61 -12.71 21.90
N ARG A 43 0.79 -11.98 23.01
CA ARG A 43 1.71 -12.31 24.11
C ARG A 43 1.60 -13.74 24.66
N GLU A 44 0.38 -14.30 24.71
CA GLU A 44 0.14 -15.65 25.23
C GLU A 44 0.52 -16.72 24.20
N VAL A 45 0.23 -16.47 22.92
CA VAL A 45 0.66 -17.33 21.81
C VAL A 45 2.18 -17.29 21.66
N ASP A 46 2.75 -16.09 21.70
CA ASP A 46 4.19 -15.87 21.63
C ASP A 46 4.92 -16.49 22.83
N ALA A 47 4.29 -16.63 24.00
CA ALA A 47 4.90 -17.33 25.13
C ALA A 47 5.14 -18.82 24.86
N VAL A 48 4.31 -19.43 24.01
CA VAL A 48 4.45 -20.83 23.60
C VAL A 48 5.37 -20.94 22.38
N GLU A 49 5.12 -20.15 21.33
CA GLU A 49 5.79 -20.32 20.04
C GLU A 49 7.16 -19.61 19.97
N ARG A 50 7.34 -18.50 20.70
CA ARG A 50 8.49 -17.60 20.58
C ARG A 50 8.87 -16.98 21.95
N PRO A 51 9.25 -17.80 22.95
CA PRO A 51 9.44 -17.34 24.33
C PRO A 51 10.54 -16.27 24.49
N HIS A 52 11.45 -16.15 23.52
CA HIS A 52 12.50 -15.15 23.50
C HIS A 52 12.00 -13.72 23.20
N ARG A 53 10.76 -13.53 22.73
CA ARG A 53 10.21 -12.21 22.40
C ARG A 53 10.14 -11.29 23.63
N PRO A 54 10.22 -9.95 23.48
CA PRO A 54 10.36 -9.02 24.61
C PRO A 54 9.26 -9.12 25.67
N LEU A 55 8.01 -9.38 25.27
CA LEU A 55 6.87 -9.52 26.19
C LEU A 55 6.88 -10.86 26.95
N PRO A 56 6.92 -12.04 26.29
CA PRO A 56 7.04 -13.31 27.00
C PRO A 56 8.29 -13.45 27.87
N SER A 57 9.44 -12.92 27.42
CA SER A 57 10.69 -12.95 28.18
C SER A 57 10.73 -11.99 29.38
N GLY A 58 9.69 -11.18 29.58
CA GLY A 58 9.60 -10.21 30.68
C GLY A 58 10.47 -8.97 30.52
N ARG A 59 11.19 -8.80 29.39
CA ARG A 59 12.00 -7.60 29.09
C ARG A 59 11.14 -6.35 28.98
N ILE A 60 9.88 -6.49 28.58
CA ILE A 60 8.88 -5.41 28.54
C ILE A 60 7.65 -5.88 29.30
N ARG A 61 7.08 -5.01 30.15
CA ARG A 61 5.82 -5.30 30.85
C ARG A 61 4.64 -5.20 29.87
N PRO A 62 3.64 -6.11 29.90
CA PRO A 62 2.46 -6.01 29.04
C PRO A 62 1.74 -4.66 29.12
N ALA A 63 1.61 -4.10 30.32
CA ALA A 63 1.03 -2.76 30.50
C ALA A 63 1.79 -1.68 29.71
N ALA A 64 3.13 -1.75 29.66
CA ALA A 64 3.95 -0.78 28.92
C ALA A 64 3.71 -0.86 27.40
N ALA A 65 3.58 -2.06 26.84
CA ALA A 65 3.27 -2.24 25.42
C ALA A 65 1.87 -1.69 25.07
N LEU A 66 0.86 -1.97 25.90
CA LEU A 66 -0.48 -1.42 25.71
C LEU A 66 -0.51 0.10 25.86
N THR A 67 0.19 0.66 26.85
CA THR A 67 0.34 2.11 27.01
C THR A 67 1.01 2.73 25.79
N ALA A 68 2.08 2.13 25.27
CA ALA A 68 2.74 2.60 24.05
C ALA A 68 1.76 2.60 22.86
N ALA A 69 0.99 1.53 22.67
CA ALA A 69 -0.03 1.45 21.62
C ALA A 69 -1.08 2.58 21.75
N CYS A 70 -1.59 2.83 22.95
CA CYS A 70 -2.54 3.91 23.23
C CYS A 70 -1.95 5.30 22.98
N VAL A 71 -0.73 5.57 23.49
CA VAL A 71 -0.04 6.86 23.34
C VAL A 71 0.26 7.14 21.87
N LEU A 72 0.80 6.16 21.15
CA LEU A 72 1.08 6.29 19.72
C LEU A 72 -0.20 6.47 18.89
N THR A 73 -1.28 5.77 19.24
CA THR A 73 -2.60 5.99 18.61
C THR A 73 -3.06 7.44 18.83
N GLY A 74 -3.01 7.93 20.08
CA GLY A 74 -3.38 9.29 20.42
C GLY A 74 -2.52 10.34 19.71
N ALA A 75 -1.20 10.14 19.67
CA ALA A 75 -0.27 11.01 18.94
C ALA A 75 -0.58 11.04 17.44
N GLY A 76 -0.86 9.87 16.84
CA GLY A 76 -1.26 9.77 15.43
C GLY A 76 -2.53 10.56 15.14
N LEU A 77 -3.58 10.38 15.94
CA LEU A 77 -4.83 11.13 15.80
C LEU A 77 -4.65 12.63 16.01
N ALA A 78 -3.80 13.05 16.96
CA ALA A 78 -3.49 14.45 17.19
C ALA A 78 -2.76 15.09 15.99
N LEU A 79 -1.81 14.38 15.38
CA LEU A 79 -1.12 14.82 14.16
C LEU A 79 -2.11 14.92 12.98
N ALA A 80 -3.01 13.96 12.82
CA ALA A 80 -4.07 14.00 11.81
C ALA A 80 -5.04 15.17 12.04
N ALA A 81 -5.44 15.42 13.29
CA ALA A 81 -6.26 16.58 13.65
C ALA A 81 -5.57 17.90 13.29
N ARG A 82 -4.26 18.00 13.51
CA ARG A 82 -3.45 19.17 13.14
C ARG A 82 -3.30 19.33 11.63
N ALA A 83 -3.30 18.23 10.87
CA ALA A 83 -3.35 18.24 9.42
C ALA A 83 -4.71 18.69 8.87
N GLY A 84 -5.79 18.53 9.65
CA GLY A 84 -7.12 19.08 9.41
C GLY A 84 -8.26 18.07 9.58
N ARG A 85 -9.51 18.56 9.63
CA ARG A 85 -10.72 17.73 9.81
C ARG A 85 -10.82 16.55 8.82
N PRO A 86 -10.55 16.71 7.51
CA PRO A 86 -10.60 15.58 6.58
C PRO A 86 -9.57 14.49 6.88
N ALA A 87 -8.37 14.87 7.34
CA ALA A 87 -7.34 13.91 7.72
C ALA A 87 -7.76 13.12 8.97
N LEU A 88 -8.26 13.80 9.99
CA LEU A 88 -8.78 13.15 11.20
C LEU A 88 -9.95 12.19 10.89
N ALA A 89 -10.85 12.58 9.98
CA ALA A 89 -11.97 11.75 9.55
C ALA A 89 -11.54 10.45 8.86
N VAL A 90 -10.31 10.38 8.33
CA VAL A 90 -9.71 9.16 7.77
C VAL A 90 -8.84 8.44 8.80
N ALA A 91 -8.09 9.17 9.63
CA ALA A 91 -7.23 8.60 10.65
C ALA A 91 -8.00 7.86 11.77
N ALA A 92 -9.18 8.37 12.15
CA ALA A 92 -10.03 7.72 13.14
C ALA A 92 -10.49 6.30 12.73
N PRO A 93 -11.13 6.09 11.56
CA PRO A 93 -11.48 4.74 11.11
C PRO A 93 -10.24 3.88 10.81
N LEU A 94 -9.11 4.47 10.41
CA LEU A 94 -7.84 3.76 10.29
C LEU A 94 -7.40 3.18 11.64
N ALA A 95 -7.33 4.02 12.68
CA ALA A 95 -6.98 3.60 14.03
C ALA A 95 -7.94 2.53 14.55
N ALA A 96 -9.25 2.71 14.36
CA ALA A 96 -10.24 1.71 14.73
C ALA A 96 -10.03 0.37 14.00
N THR A 97 -9.65 0.41 12.72
CA THR A 97 -9.37 -0.79 11.92
C THR A 97 -8.11 -1.51 12.40
N VAL A 98 -7.05 -0.76 12.76
CA VAL A 98 -5.82 -1.33 13.37
C VAL A 98 -6.17 -2.07 14.65
N TRP A 99 -6.88 -1.42 15.57
CA TRP A 99 -7.32 -2.04 16.83
C TRP A 99 -8.23 -3.25 16.62
N ALA A 100 -9.20 -3.15 15.72
CA ALA A 100 -10.09 -4.25 15.40
C ALA A 100 -9.31 -5.46 14.81
N TYR A 101 -8.34 -5.19 13.94
CA TYR A 101 -7.47 -6.21 13.37
C TYR A 101 -6.66 -6.93 14.45
N ASP A 102 -5.91 -6.17 15.26
CA ASP A 102 -4.96 -6.74 16.23
C ASP A 102 -5.64 -7.51 17.36
N LEU A 103 -6.83 -7.06 17.79
CA LEU A 103 -7.56 -7.67 18.90
C LEU A 103 -8.47 -8.83 18.49
N THR A 104 -9.01 -8.81 17.26
CA THR A 104 -10.04 -9.80 16.88
C THR A 104 -9.92 -10.30 15.44
N LEU A 105 -9.89 -9.39 14.45
CA LEU A 105 -10.17 -9.78 13.06
C LEU A 105 -9.05 -10.62 12.45
N LYS A 106 -7.80 -10.49 12.91
CA LYS A 106 -6.66 -11.25 12.36
C LYS A 106 -6.82 -12.77 12.46
N HIS A 107 -7.59 -13.27 13.42
CA HIS A 107 -7.90 -14.70 13.58
C HIS A 107 -9.16 -15.15 12.81
N THR A 108 -9.95 -14.22 12.29
CA THR A 108 -11.21 -14.49 11.58
C THR A 108 -11.04 -14.49 10.06
N ALA A 109 -12.06 -14.90 9.30
CA ALA A 109 -12.07 -14.76 7.83
C ALA A 109 -11.91 -13.30 7.35
N ALA A 110 -12.27 -12.31 8.17
CA ALA A 110 -12.20 -10.88 7.85
C ALA A 110 -10.78 -10.28 7.94
N GLY A 111 -9.79 -10.98 8.51
CA GLY A 111 -8.42 -10.47 8.70
C GLY A 111 -7.79 -9.83 7.45
N PRO A 112 -7.77 -10.51 6.28
CA PRO A 112 -7.25 -9.93 5.04
C PRO A 112 -7.99 -8.68 4.56
N VAL A 113 -9.30 -8.60 4.80
CA VAL A 113 -10.11 -7.43 4.45
C VAL A 113 -9.75 -6.25 5.35
N ALA A 114 -9.64 -6.48 6.66
CA ALA A 114 -9.25 -5.45 7.63
C ALA A 114 -7.84 -4.92 7.34
N MET A 115 -6.88 -5.80 7.05
CA MET A 115 -5.53 -5.37 6.68
C MET A 115 -5.52 -4.57 5.36
N GLY A 116 -6.25 -5.02 4.34
CA GLY A 116 -6.44 -4.27 3.10
C GLY A 116 -7.08 -2.90 3.31
N ALA A 117 -8.09 -2.80 4.17
CA ALA A 117 -8.75 -1.56 4.54
C ALA A 117 -7.80 -0.61 5.28
N ALA A 118 -7.01 -1.11 6.24
CA ALA A 118 -6.02 -0.31 6.95
C ALA A 118 -5.00 0.31 5.98
N ARG A 119 -4.46 -0.48 5.04
CA ARG A 119 -3.52 0.02 4.02
C ARG A 119 -4.16 1.03 3.07
N GLY A 120 -5.41 0.80 2.66
CA GLY A 120 -6.17 1.74 1.84
C GLY A 120 -6.44 3.06 2.55
N LEU A 121 -6.86 3.02 3.82
CA LEU A 121 -7.12 4.19 4.66
C LEU A 121 -5.84 4.99 4.94
N ASP A 122 -4.70 4.33 5.14
CA ASP A 122 -3.39 4.99 5.30
C ASP A 122 -3.00 5.79 4.04
N LEU A 123 -3.30 5.27 2.85
CA LEU A 123 -3.15 6.03 1.60
C LEU A 123 -4.13 7.22 1.53
N LEU A 124 -5.40 7.01 1.88
CA LEU A 124 -6.39 8.08 1.88
C LEU A 124 -6.06 9.19 2.89
N LEU A 125 -5.38 8.87 4.00
CA LEU A 125 -4.93 9.85 4.99
C LEU A 125 -3.99 10.88 4.35
N GLY A 126 -3.02 10.43 3.54
CA GLY A 126 -2.13 11.32 2.79
C GLY A 126 -2.87 12.23 1.80
N ALA A 127 -3.86 11.69 1.10
CA ALA A 127 -4.70 12.46 0.17
C ALA A 127 -5.54 13.52 0.90
N ALA A 128 -6.19 13.12 2.00
CA ALA A 128 -7.06 13.96 2.82
C ALA A 128 -6.29 15.08 3.50
N ALA A 129 -5.11 14.80 4.05
CA ALA A 129 -4.26 15.81 4.68
C ALA A 129 -3.74 16.86 3.69
N THR A 130 -3.36 16.43 2.49
CA THR A 130 -2.79 17.34 1.49
C THR A 130 -3.84 18.24 0.85
N THR A 131 -4.99 17.67 0.47
CA THR A 131 -5.98 18.37 -0.38
C THR A 131 -7.36 18.54 0.24
N GLY A 132 -7.59 17.96 1.42
CA GLY A 132 -8.91 17.90 2.05
C GLY A 132 -9.89 16.94 1.35
N ARG A 133 -9.48 16.24 0.29
CA ARG A 133 -10.34 15.42 -0.56
C ARG A 133 -9.73 14.02 -0.79
N THR A 134 -10.57 12.99 -0.68
CA THR A 134 -10.16 11.58 -0.87
C THR A 134 -10.57 11.01 -2.23
N ARG A 135 -11.59 11.60 -2.89
CA ARG A 135 -12.23 11.05 -4.09
C ARG A 135 -11.24 10.66 -5.21
N ARG A 136 -10.22 11.47 -5.47
CA ARG A 136 -9.21 11.20 -6.51
C ARG A 136 -8.29 10.03 -6.15
N ALA A 137 -8.09 9.79 -4.86
CA ALA A 137 -7.23 8.73 -4.34
C ALA A 137 -7.94 7.40 -4.09
N LEU A 138 -9.29 7.36 -4.11
CA LEU A 138 -10.08 6.14 -3.87
C LEU A 138 -9.67 4.97 -4.77
N SER A 139 -9.40 5.21 -6.06
CA SER A 139 -8.96 4.13 -6.95
C SER A 139 -7.56 3.62 -6.61
N SER A 140 -6.65 4.49 -6.17
CA SER A 140 -5.31 4.07 -5.72
C SER A 140 -5.39 3.32 -4.38
N ALA A 141 -6.24 3.79 -3.46
CA ALA A 141 -6.50 3.14 -2.18
C ALA A 141 -7.08 1.73 -2.37
N ALA A 142 -8.07 1.58 -3.26
CA ALA A 142 -8.67 0.29 -3.57
C ALA A 142 -7.64 -0.68 -4.16
N LEU A 143 -6.81 -0.25 -5.12
CA LEU A 143 -5.79 -1.12 -5.73
C LEU A 143 -4.73 -1.58 -4.72
N LEU A 144 -4.26 -0.66 -3.86
CA LEU A 144 -3.33 -0.99 -2.79
C LEU A 144 -3.96 -1.93 -1.75
N GLY A 145 -5.21 -1.66 -1.37
CA GLY A 145 -5.98 -2.50 -0.45
C GLY A 145 -6.19 -3.91 -1.00
N THR A 146 -6.51 -4.04 -2.30
CA THR A 146 -6.66 -5.33 -2.99
C THR A 146 -5.34 -6.10 -3.04
N HIS A 147 -4.21 -5.44 -3.35
CA HIS A 147 -2.89 -6.07 -3.28
C HIS A 147 -2.60 -6.59 -1.87
N THR A 148 -2.82 -5.74 -0.87
CA THR A 148 -2.59 -6.10 0.54
C THR A 148 -3.45 -7.30 0.94
N LEU A 149 -4.74 -7.28 0.62
CA LEU A 149 -5.65 -8.39 0.89
C LEU A 149 -5.10 -9.69 0.29
N ALA A 150 -4.66 -9.67 -0.96
CA ALA A 150 -4.09 -10.85 -1.62
C ALA A 150 -2.79 -11.34 -0.95
N VAL A 151 -1.93 -10.45 -0.48
CA VAL A 151 -0.71 -10.85 0.27
C VAL A 151 -1.10 -11.44 1.62
N THR A 152 -2.05 -10.84 2.33
CA THR A 152 -2.51 -11.30 3.64
C THR A 152 -3.25 -12.65 3.53
N THR A 153 -4.00 -12.92 2.47
CA THR A 153 -4.61 -14.24 2.26
C THR A 153 -3.56 -15.33 2.05
N VAL A 154 -2.50 -15.06 1.28
CA VAL A 154 -1.37 -15.99 1.11
C VAL A 154 -0.65 -16.22 2.44
N SER A 155 -0.41 -15.16 3.22
CA SER A 155 0.28 -15.25 4.52
C SER A 155 -0.44 -16.14 5.53
N ARG A 156 -1.78 -16.18 5.52
CA ARG A 156 -2.53 -17.09 6.41
C ARG A 156 -2.25 -18.58 6.17
N GLN A 157 -1.75 -18.93 5.00
CA GLN A 157 -1.41 -20.31 4.65
C GLN A 157 0.09 -20.59 4.76
N GLU A 158 0.89 -19.64 5.25
CA GLU A 158 2.36 -19.75 5.28
C GLU A 158 2.88 -20.83 6.23
N ALA A 159 2.19 -21.06 7.36
CA ALA A 159 2.57 -22.06 8.35
C ALA A 159 2.13 -23.49 7.97
N ARG A 160 0.99 -23.63 7.27
CA ARG A 160 0.40 -24.93 6.93
C ARG A 160 0.87 -25.47 5.58
N GLY A 161 1.21 -24.59 4.63
CA GLY A 161 1.48 -24.99 3.24
C GLY A 161 0.27 -25.67 2.57
N GLY A 162 0.46 -26.22 1.37
CA GLY A 162 -0.47 -27.21 0.82
C GLY A 162 -1.65 -26.74 -0.04
N SER A 163 -1.88 -25.43 -0.25
CA SER A 163 -2.90 -24.96 -1.20
C SER A 163 -2.32 -24.08 -2.31
N PRO A 164 -2.54 -24.43 -3.60
CA PRO A 164 -2.13 -23.59 -4.72
C PRO A 164 -3.06 -22.39 -4.92
N VAL A 165 -4.27 -22.42 -4.33
CA VAL A 165 -5.35 -21.48 -4.62
C VAL A 165 -4.99 -20.06 -4.20
N ALA A 166 -4.45 -19.85 -3.00
CA ALA A 166 -4.13 -18.50 -2.53
C ALA A 166 -2.98 -17.86 -3.35
N PRO A 167 -1.84 -18.55 -3.60
CA PRO A 167 -0.81 -18.03 -4.50
C PRO A 167 -1.30 -17.76 -5.93
N LEU A 168 -2.14 -18.64 -6.50
CA LEU A 168 -2.73 -18.43 -7.83
C LEU A 168 -3.66 -17.21 -7.86
N ALA A 169 -4.53 -17.07 -6.86
CA ALA A 169 -5.41 -15.92 -6.73
C ALA A 169 -4.61 -14.61 -6.57
N ALA A 170 -3.51 -14.64 -5.82
CA ALA A 170 -2.62 -13.49 -5.65
C ALA A 170 -1.85 -13.14 -6.94
N LEU A 171 -1.45 -14.15 -7.73
CA LEU A 171 -0.86 -13.95 -9.05
C LEU A 171 -1.86 -13.33 -10.03
N ALA A 172 -3.08 -13.89 -10.11
CA ALA A 172 -4.15 -13.35 -10.94
C ALA A 172 -4.50 -11.90 -10.54
N THR A 173 -4.56 -11.64 -9.23
CA THR A 173 -4.76 -10.29 -8.69
C THR A 173 -3.63 -9.35 -9.12
N THR A 174 -2.36 -9.77 -9.00
CA THR A 174 -1.20 -8.98 -9.45
C THR A 174 -1.31 -8.64 -10.94
N ALA A 175 -1.65 -9.61 -11.79
CA ALA A 175 -1.82 -9.41 -13.23
C ALA A 175 -2.95 -8.41 -13.53
N LEU A 176 -4.11 -8.56 -12.86
CA LEU A 176 -5.24 -7.64 -12.99
C LEU A 176 -4.87 -6.22 -12.54
N LEU A 177 -4.22 -6.07 -11.38
CA LEU A 177 -3.79 -4.76 -10.87
C LEU A 177 -2.78 -4.10 -11.82
N THR A 178 -1.80 -4.86 -12.31
CA THR A 178 -0.83 -4.38 -13.32
C THR A 178 -1.56 -3.86 -14.56
N ARG A 179 -2.53 -4.64 -15.07
CA ARG A 179 -3.36 -4.25 -16.21
C ARG A 179 -4.18 -2.99 -15.94
N LEU A 180 -4.83 -2.87 -14.77
CA LEU A 180 -5.65 -1.71 -14.41
C LEU A 180 -4.82 -0.43 -14.25
N VAL A 181 -3.59 -0.56 -13.76
CA VAL A 181 -2.69 0.58 -13.57
C VAL A 181 -2.10 1.07 -14.89
N THR A 182 -1.89 0.18 -15.88
CA THR A 182 -1.40 0.54 -17.22
C THR A 182 -2.52 0.92 -18.21
N HIS A 183 -3.71 0.32 -18.16
CA HIS A 183 -4.79 0.57 -19.14
C HIS A 183 -5.38 1.98 -19.13
N ARG A 184 -5.32 2.72 -18.02
CA ARG A 184 -5.76 4.14 -18.01
C ARG A 184 -4.92 5.03 -18.94
N LEU A 185 -3.74 4.56 -19.36
CA LEU A 185 -2.92 5.22 -20.39
C LEU A 185 -3.37 4.85 -21.81
N ALA A 186 -3.96 3.67 -22.00
CA ALA A 186 -4.44 3.18 -23.30
C ALA A 186 -5.86 3.65 -23.65
N SER A 187 -6.68 4.02 -22.65
CA SER A 187 -8.08 4.42 -22.84
C SER A 187 -8.29 5.89 -23.25
N LEU A 188 -7.35 6.48 -23.98
CA LEU A 188 -7.66 7.59 -24.87
C LEU A 188 -7.52 7.10 -26.31
N PRO A 189 -8.53 6.37 -26.86
CA PRO A 189 -8.57 6.16 -28.29
C PRO A 189 -8.71 7.53 -28.95
N GLU A 190 -7.86 7.79 -29.93
CA GLU A 190 -7.96 8.92 -30.87
C GLU A 190 -9.30 8.95 -31.64
N GLY A 191 -10.15 7.92 -31.51
CA GLY A 191 -11.43 7.76 -32.19
C GLY A 191 -12.55 8.75 -31.84
N ARG A 192 -12.35 9.71 -30.92
CA ARG A 192 -13.27 10.87 -30.80
C ARG A 192 -12.90 12.06 -31.69
N ARG A 193 -11.75 12.03 -32.38
CA ARG A 193 -11.36 13.05 -33.35
C ARG A 193 -11.96 12.80 -34.74
N GLU A 194 -12.17 11.55 -35.14
CA GLU A 194 -12.77 11.23 -36.44
C GLU A 194 -14.27 11.54 -36.49
N ALA A 195 -15.00 11.36 -35.38
CA ALA A 195 -16.42 11.76 -35.31
C ALA A 195 -16.64 13.29 -35.39
N ALA A 196 -15.60 14.10 -35.12
CA ALA A 196 -15.62 15.55 -35.30
C ALA A 196 -15.17 15.98 -36.71
N ALA A 197 -14.64 15.07 -37.53
CA ALA A 197 -14.20 15.33 -38.89
C ALA A 197 -15.35 15.25 -39.92
N HIS A 198 -16.59 15.00 -39.49
CA HIS A 198 -17.79 14.99 -40.35
C HIS A 198 -18.70 16.21 -40.16
N LEU A 199 -18.24 17.25 -39.45
CA LEU A 199 -18.88 18.57 -39.48
C LEU A 199 -18.21 19.47 -40.55
N PRO A 200 -19.00 20.29 -41.28
CA PRO A 200 -18.46 21.21 -42.27
C PRO A 200 -17.49 22.22 -41.63
N PRO A 201 -16.45 22.67 -42.37
CA PRO A 201 -15.35 23.44 -41.78
C PRO A 201 -15.78 24.86 -41.38
N GLY A 202 -15.80 25.12 -40.06
CA GLY A 202 -15.81 26.47 -39.51
C GLY A 202 -14.39 27.06 -39.45
N PRO A 203 -14.20 28.38 -39.61
CA PRO A 203 -12.88 29.00 -39.63
C PRO A 203 -12.33 29.13 -38.21
N ARG A 204 -11.66 28.07 -37.74
CA ARG A 204 -10.60 28.06 -36.69
C ARG A 204 -10.18 26.61 -36.47
N SER A 205 -9.38 26.08 -37.39
CA SER A 205 -8.69 24.80 -37.23
C SER A 205 -7.66 24.91 -36.09
N ALA A 206 -8.07 24.52 -34.89
CA ALA A 206 -7.14 24.31 -33.79
C ALA A 206 -6.22 23.14 -34.16
N ARG A 207 -4.98 23.44 -34.57
CA ARG A 207 -3.93 22.44 -34.81
C ARG A 207 -3.86 21.48 -33.60
N PRO A 208 -3.77 20.16 -33.82
CA PRO A 208 -3.52 19.23 -32.73
C PRO A 208 -2.19 19.58 -32.06
N ARG A 209 -2.24 19.94 -30.77
CA ARG A 209 -1.02 20.15 -29.97
C ARG A 209 -0.21 18.84 -29.95
N PRO A 210 1.10 18.88 -30.23
CA PRO A 210 1.95 17.70 -30.11
C PRO A 210 1.89 17.14 -28.69
N PRO A 211 2.10 15.82 -28.50
CA PRO A 211 2.18 15.24 -27.17
C PRO A 211 3.31 15.91 -26.39
N GLU A 212 2.95 16.58 -25.29
CA GLU A 212 3.89 17.15 -24.32
C GLU A 212 4.95 16.09 -23.92
N PRO A 213 6.26 16.35 -24.09
CA PRO A 213 7.34 15.40 -23.81
C PRO A 213 7.26 14.76 -22.40
N GLY A 214 6.84 15.53 -21.39
CA GLY A 214 6.68 15.05 -20.02
C GLY A 214 5.59 13.97 -19.84
N ARG A 215 4.61 13.91 -20.76
CA ARG A 215 3.53 12.92 -20.72
C ARG A 215 3.99 11.54 -21.15
N GLN A 216 4.87 11.47 -22.16
CA GLN A 216 5.48 10.22 -22.61
C GLN A 216 6.42 9.65 -21.54
N LEU A 217 7.28 10.48 -20.95
CA LEU A 217 8.17 10.07 -19.86
C LEU A 217 7.40 9.47 -18.67
N THR A 218 6.31 10.12 -18.25
CA THR A 218 5.46 9.63 -17.15
C THR A 218 4.80 8.28 -17.49
N ALA A 219 4.38 8.09 -18.74
CA ALA A 219 3.81 6.83 -19.21
C ALA A 219 4.86 5.70 -19.19
N HIS A 220 6.06 5.94 -19.72
CA HIS A 220 7.17 4.97 -19.68
C HIS A 220 7.56 4.61 -18.25
N LEU A 221 7.67 5.60 -17.35
CA LEU A 221 7.96 5.38 -15.94
C LEU A 221 6.87 4.52 -15.28
N THR A 222 5.60 4.84 -15.52
CA THR A 222 4.48 4.06 -14.98
C THR A 222 4.53 2.61 -15.47
N THR A 223 4.78 2.38 -16.75
CA THR A 223 4.90 1.02 -17.32
C THR A 223 6.11 0.28 -16.74
N ALA A 224 7.25 0.93 -16.59
CA ALA A 224 8.46 0.34 -16.01
C ALA A 224 8.25 -0.06 -14.53
N LEU A 225 7.62 0.81 -13.73
CA LEU A 225 7.31 0.52 -12.33
C LEU A 225 6.24 -0.57 -12.19
N ALA A 226 5.23 -0.60 -13.08
CA ALA A 226 4.23 -1.66 -13.12
C ALA A 226 4.86 -3.02 -13.49
N ALA A 227 5.80 -3.03 -14.43
CA ALA A 227 6.56 -4.22 -14.79
C ALA A 227 7.43 -4.70 -13.61
N ALA A 228 8.08 -3.78 -12.89
CA ALA A 228 8.85 -4.11 -11.69
C ALA A 228 7.95 -4.69 -10.57
N TYR A 229 6.75 -4.13 -10.39
CA TYR A 229 5.73 -4.66 -9.48
C TYR A 229 5.37 -6.11 -9.84
N ALA A 230 5.00 -6.37 -11.10
CA ALA A 230 4.64 -7.71 -11.56
C ALA A 230 5.82 -8.70 -11.46
N ALA A 231 7.03 -8.27 -11.84
CA ALA A 231 8.22 -9.11 -11.79
C ALA A 231 8.61 -9.51 -10.36
N THR A 232 8.34 -8.65 -9.37
CA THR A 232 8.65 -8.91 -7.96
C THR A 232 7.85 -10.10 -7.41
N THR A 233 6.61 -10.28 -7.85
CA THR A 233 5.68 -11.30 -7.33
C THR A 233 5.50 -12.51 -8.25
N ALA A 234 5.66 -12.35 -9.57
CA ALA A 234 5.32 -13.39 -10.55
C ALA A 234 6.03 -14.73 -10.26
N ARG A 235 7.36 -14.72 -10.21
CA ARG A 235 8.14 -15.95 -9.99
C ARG A 235 7.82 -16.60 -8.63
N PRO A 236 7.85 -15.88 -7.49
CA PRO A 236 7.50 -16.47 -6.18
C PRO A 236 6.09 -17.04 -6.10
N TYR A 237 5.06 -16.35 -6.64
CA TYR A 237 3.69 -16.89 -6.63
C TYR A 237 3.52 -18.10 -7.54
N VAL A 238 4.15 -18.11 -8.73
CA VAL A 238 4.15 -19.29 -9.61
C VAL A 238 4.79 -20.49 -8.90
N HIS A 239 5.94 -20.30 -8.25
CA HIS A 239 6.60 -21.39 -7.52
C HIS A 239 5.75 -21.92 -6.37
N ALA A 240 5.14 -21.04 -5.58
CA ALA A 240 4.25 -21.44 -4.49
C ALA A 240 2.95 -22.10 -4.99
N ALA A 241 2.44 -21.70 -6.16
CA ALA A 241 1.28 -22.31 -6.80
C ALA A 241 1.59 -23.71 -7.35
N LEU A 242 2.73 -23.88 -8.03
CA LEU A 242 3.13 -25.16 -8.61
C LEU A 242 3.60 -26.16 -7.55
N ASN A 243 4.22 -25.67 -6.48
CA ASN A 243 4.77 -26.48 -5.39
C ASN A 243 4.34 -25.92 -4.02
N PRO A 244 3.10 -26.18 -3.58
CA PRO A 244 2.56 -25.62 -2.34
C PRO A 244 3.27 -26.15 -1.09
N SER A 245 4.34 -25.46 -0.67
CA SER A 245 5.15 -25.83 0.50
C SER A 245 5.37 -24.60 1.39
N PRO A 246 5.49 -24.76 2.72
CA PRO A 246 5.75 -23.65 3.64
C PRO A 246 6.88 -22.70 3.20
N PRO A 247 8.09 -23.17 2.80
CA PRO A 247 9.17 -22.26 2.41
C PRO A 247 8.87 -21.47 1.13
N LEU A 248 8.15 -22.04 0.17
CA LEU A 248 7.78 -21.34 -1.06
C LEU A 248 6.65 -20.33 -0.80
N THR A 249 5.68 -20.68 0.05
CA THR A 249 4.63 -19.74 0.48
C THR A 249 5.23 -18.56 1.26
N GLN A 250 6.15 -18.79 2.19
CA GLN A 250 6.85 -17.71 2.91
C GLN A 250 7.64 -16.80 1.96
N ARG A 251 8.34 -17.36 0.96
CA ARG A 251 9.02 -16.58 -0.09
C ARG A 251 8.03 -15.76 -0.91
N ALA A 252 6.86 -16.31 -1.22
CA ALA A 252 5.79 -15.64 -1.94
C ALA A 252 5.19 -14.47 -1.13
N VAL A 253 4.92 -14.67 0.16
CA VAL A 253 4.48 -13.61 1.09
C VAL A 253 5.53 -12.49 1.14
N GLY A 254 6.79 -12.83 1.38
CA GLY A 254 7.88 -11.85 1.41
C GLY A 254 8.02 -11.08 0.09
N ALA A 255 7.79 -11.74 -1.04
CA ALA A 255 7.76 -11.08 -2.35
C ALA A 255 6.56 -10.14 -2.50
N GLY A 256 5.38 -10.55 -2.06
CA GLY A 256 4.17 -9.73 -2.01
C GLY A 256 4.35 -8.46 -1.16
N ILE A 257 4.97 -8.59 0.01
CA ILE A 257 5.32 -7.46 0.88
C ILE A 257 6.28 -6.50 0.15
N ARG A 258 7.36 -7.01 -0.44
CA ARG A 258 8.33 -6.19 -1.19
C ARG A 258 7.71 -5.49 -2.40
N ALA A 259 6.74 -6.11 -3.05
CA ALA A 259 6.03 -5.54 -4.20
C ALA A 259 5.13 -4.34 -3.86
N THR A 260 4.88 -4.09 -2.57
CA THR A 260 4.13 -2.91 -2.12
C THR A 260 4.81 -1.60 -2.55
N ILE A 261 6.15 -1.54 -2.48
CA ILE A 261 6.92 -0.34 -2.84
C ILE A 261 6.80 0.00 -4.33
N PRO A 262 7.10 -0.91 -5.29
CA PRO A 262 6.91 -0.61 -6.71
C PRO A 262 5.43 -0.37 -7.05
N LEU A 263 4.48 -1.00 -6.37
CA LEU A 263 3.05 -0.68 -6.56
C LEU A 263 2.73 0.77 -6.18
N GLN A 264 3.14 1.22 -4.99
CA GLN A 264 2.96 2.61 -4.53
C GLN A 264 3.62 3.61 -5.49
N ALA A 265 4.86 3.32 -5.93
CA ALA A 265 5.57 4.14 -6.90
C ALA A 265 4.80 4.22 -8.24
N THR A 266 4.26 3.09 -8.71
CA THR A 266 3.43 3.05 -9.92
C THR A 266 2.15 3.87 -9.77
N LEU A 267 1.48 3.76 -8.62
CA LEU A 267 0.27 4.54 -8.32
C LEU A 267 0.56 6.05 -8.27
N ALA A 268 1.72 6.46 -7.75
CA ALA A 268 2.17 7.85 -7.75
C ALA A 268 2.50 8.34 -9.17
N ALA A 269 3.22 7.54 -9.98
CA ALA A 269 3.56 7.86 -11.37
C ALA A 269 2.29 8.00 -12.23
N ARG A 270 1.32 7.10 -12.06
CA ARG A 270 0.01 7.14 -12.74
C ARG A 270 -0.74 8.44 -12.49
N SER A 271 -0.55 9.05 -11.33
CA SER A 271 -1.17 10.33 -10.95
C SER A 271 -0.32 11.55 -11.29
N ARG A 272 0.69 11.39 -12.16
CA ARG A 272 1.63 12.43 -12.62
C ARG A 272 2.58 12.96 -11.54
N GLY A 273 2.75 12.23 -10.44
CA GLY A 273 3.70 12.55 -9.38
C GLY A 273 5.08 11.93 -9.63
N THR A 274 5.78 12.31 -10.70
CA THR A 274 7.08 11.70 -11.09
C THR A 274 8.12 11.76 -9.98
N ALA A 275 8.28 12.92 -9.33
CA ALA A 275 9.21 13.08 -8.21
C ALA A 275 8.86 12.17 -7.02
N THR A 276 7.58 12.12 -6.65
CA THR A 276 7.10 11.23 -5.58
C THR A 276 7.27 9.75 -5.94
N ALA A 277 7.05 9.37 -7.19
CA ALA A 277 7.25 8.01 -7.67
C ALA A 277 8.71 7.58 -7.58
N LEU A 278 9.65 8.45 -7.98
CA LEU A 278 11.08 8.20 -7.86
C LEU A 278 11.53 8.14 -6.40
N LEU A 279 11.01 9.02 -5.54
CA LEU A 279 11.28 9.00 -4.11
C LEU A 279 10.84 7.68 -3.47
N ILE A 280 9.62 7.22 -3.78
CA ILE A 280 9.12 5.93 -3.28
C ILE A 280 9.95 4.77 -3.85
N ALA A 281 10.27 4.79 -5.15
CA ALA A 281 11.07 3.74 -5.79
C ALA A 281 12.47 3.61 -5.18
N ALA A 282 13.09 4.73 -4.78
CA ALA A 282 14.38 4.76 -4.09
C ALA A 282 14.36 4.08 -2.71
N LEU A 283 13.19 3.89 -2.09
CA LEU A 283 13.05 3.13 -0.85
C LEU A 283 13.21 1.62 -1.06
N THR A 284 13.05 1.11 -2.27
CA THR A 284 13.16 -0.34 -2.60
C THR A 284 14.53 -0.93 -2.24
N PRO A 285 15.68 -0.37 -2.69
CA PRO A 285 17.00 -0.88 -2.31
C PRO A 285 17.32 -0.68 -0.82
N LEU A 286 16.78 0.36 -0.18
CA LEU A 286 16.96 0.61 1.26
C LEU A 286 16.25 -0.47 2.09
N GLY A 287 15.00 -0.79 1.77
CA GLY A 287 14.25 -1.87 2.43
C GLY A 287 14.94 -3.23 2.31
N ALA A 288 15.53 -3.54 1.15
CA ALA A 288 16.31 -4.77 0.95
C ALA A 288 17.61 -4.82 1.77
N ARG A 289 18.25 -3.67 2.01
CA ARG A 289 19.47 -3.57 2.83
C ARG A 289 19.17 -3.71 4.33
N PHE A 290 18.08 -3.13 4.81
CA PHE A 290 17.69 -3.26 6.23
C PHE A 290 17.14 -4.64 6.57
N ALA A 291 16.38 -5.27 5.67
CA ALA A 291 15.91 -6.65 5.86
C ALA A 291 17.06 -7.66 6.03
N LYS A 292 18.20 -7.45 5.34
CA LYS A 292 19.41 -8.28 5.50
C LYS A 292 20.10 -8.11 6.86
N LYS A 293 19.93 -6.97 7.54
CA LYS A 293 20.55 -6.69 8.83
C LYS A 293 19.75 -7.22 10.01
N VAL A 294 18.43 -7.38 9.87
CA VAL A 294 17.54 -7.84 10.95
C VAL A 294 17.48 -9.38 11.03
N SER A 295 17.84 -10.11 9.97
CA SER A 295 17.95 -11.58 9.99
C SER A 295 19.28 -12.12 10.56
N VAL A 296 20.05 -11.30 11.28
CA VAL A 296 21.29 -11.70 11.96
C VAL A 296 21.18 -11.37 13.45
N THR A 297 20.28 -12.08 14.13
CA THR A 297 20.20 -12.33 15.59
C THR A 297 19.05 -13.30 15.82
#